data_AF-A0A0R1WTG5-F1
#
_entry.id   AF-A0A0R1WTG5-F1
#
_cell.length_a   1.000
_cell.length_b   1.000
_cell.length_c   1.000
_cell.angle_alpha   90.00
_cell.angle_beta   90.00
_cell.angle_gamma   90.00
#
_symmetry.space_group_name_H-M   'P 1'
#
loop_
_entity.id
_entity.type
_entity.pdbx_description
1 polymer ?
#
loop_
_entity_poly.entity_id
_entity_poly.type
_entity_poly.pdbx_seq_one_letter_code
_entity_poly.pdbx_strand_id
1 'polypeptide(L)'
;MIKEYRKVTNIKAEQFDNSKAMAIKYHLYHNEDTMFTDEAALKTIEGIMHVKPGDWIATGINGEHWAIRDDIFKKTYEETIPKGIIYYYNRQKKLSKYLFSQGIMDCDELASAILDVLNEDK
;
A
#
# COMPACT_ATOMS: atom_id res chain seq x y z
N MET A 1 -7.13 9.75 33.87
CA MET A 1 -5.85 9.32 33.28
C MET A 1 -6.11 8.97 31.82
N ILE A 2 -5.40 9.61 30.90
CA ILE A 2 -5.52 9.36 29.46
C ILE A 2 -4.46 8.31 29.08
N LYS A 3 -4.83 7.36 28.22
CA LYS A 3 -3.93 6.34 27.67
C LYS A 3 -4.05 6.38 26.15
N GLU A 4 -2.91 6.28 25.48
CA GLU A 4 -2.82 6.24 24.03
C GLU A 4 -2.58 4.79 23.56
N TYR A 5 -3.25 4.40 22.48
CA TYR A 5 -3.17 3.06 21.90
C TYR A 5 -3.00 3.17 20.39
N ARG A 6 -2.24 2.26 19.79
CA ARG A 6 -2.14 2.10 18.33
C ARG A 6 -2.72 0.76 17.90
N LYS A 7 -3.28 0.69 16.68
CA LYS A 7 -3.73 -0.57 16.10
C LYS A 7 -2.52 -1.49 15.87
N VAL A 8 -2.63 -2.76 16.25
CA VAL A 8 -1.53 -3.75 16.13
C VAL A 8 -1.49 -4.38 14.74
N THR A 9 -2.63 -4.46 14.07
CA THR A 9 -2.80 -5.11 12.78
C THR A 9 -2.68 -4.13 11.64
N ASN A 10 -2.00 -4.54 10.56
CA ASN A 10 -2.01 -3.83 9.30
C ASN A 10 -3.41 -3.89 8.67
N ILE A 11 -3.71 -2.94 7.80
CA ILE A 11 -4.85 -2.99 6.90
C ILE A 11 -4.36 -3.23 5.47
N LYS A 12 -5.27 -3.68 4.60
CA LYS A 12 -5.05 -3.62 3.14
C LYS A 12 -5.84 -2.44 2.60
N ALA A 13 -5.32 -1.76 1.58
CA ALA A 13 -6.04 -0.72 0.90
C ALA A 13 -5.62 -0.67 -0.57
N GLU A 14 -6.57 -0.34 -1.44
CA GLU A 14 -6.34 -0.18 -2.87
C GLU A 14 -6.91 1.17 -3.30
N GLN A 15 -6.14 1.91 -4.10
CA GLN A 15 -6.60 3.18 -4.65
C GLN A 15 -7.63 2.90 -5.75
N PHE A 16 -8.79 3.55 -5.66
CA PHE A 16 -9.89 3.39 -6.59
C PHE A 16 -9.56 4.07 -7.92
N ASP A 17 -9.56 3.29 -8.99
CA ASP A 17 -9.19 3.70 -10.35
C ASP A 17 -10.40 3.87 -11.30
N ASN A 18 -11.62 3.76 -10.77
CA ASN A 18 -12.87 3.71 -11.54
C ASN A 18 -12.99 2.57 -12.55
N SER A 19 -12.18 1.53 -12.44
CA SER A 19 -12.24 0.39 -13.35
C SER A 19 -13.46 -0.49 -13.06
N LYS A 20 -14.00 -1.10 -14.12
CA LYS A 20 -15.02 -2.16 -13.98
C LYS A 20 -14.55 -3.32 -13.11
N ALA A 21 -13.23 -3.60 -13.12
CA ALA A 21 -12.64 -4.64 -12.29
C ALA A 21 -12.78 -4.33 -10.79
N MET A 22 -12.43 -3.10 -10.38
CA MET A 22 -12.65 -2.66 -8.99
C MET A 22 -14.15 -2.58 -8.65
N ALA A 23 -14.99 -2.12 -9.57
CA ALA A 23 -16.44 -2.08 -9.36
C ALA A 23 -17.02 -3.48 -9.09
N ILE A 24 -16.62 -4.48 -9.87
CA ILE A 24 -17.03 -5.88 -9.64
C ILE A 24 -16.47 -6.40 -8.32
N LYS A 25 -15.18 -6.16 -8.05
CA LYS A 25 -14.48 -6.66 -6.85
C LYS A 25 -15.10 -6.16 -5.54
N TYR A 26 -15.46 -4.89 -5.48
CA TYR A 26 -16.01 -4.25 -4.28
C TYR A 26 -17.52 -4.06 -4.32
N HIS A 27 -18.20 -4.66 -5.32
CA HIS A 27 -19.64 -4.52 -5.54
C HIS A 27 -20.11 -3.05 -5.56
N LEU A 28 -19.33 -2.20 -6.23
CA LEU A 28 -19.65 -0.78 -6.39
C LEU A 28 -20.80 -0.60 -7.38
N TYR A 29 -21.63 0.41 -7.13
CA TYR A 29 -22.78 0.73 -7.96
C TYR A 29 -23.00 2.25 -8.00
N HIS A 30 -23.80 2.71 -8.97
CA HIS A 30 -24.31 4.08 -8.97
C HIS A 30 -25.71 4.12 -8.35
N ASN A 31 -25.90 5.01 -7.39
CA ASN A 31 -27.20 5.40 -6.82
C ASN A 31 -27.60 6.77 -7.38
N GLU A 32 -28.72 7.33 -6.89
CA GLU A 32 -29.22 8.63 -7.32
C GLU A 32 -28.18 9.76 -7.15
N ASP A 33 -27.39 9.72 -6.08
CA ASP A 33 -26.37 10.73 -5.76
C ASP A 33 -25.14 10.66 -6.67
N THR A 34 -24.82 9.46 -7.17
CA THR A 34 -23.58 9.21 -7.93
C THR A 34 -23.82 9.08 -9.43
N MET A 35 -25.08 9.09 -9.89
CA MET A 35 -25.50 8.76 -11.26
C MET A 35 -24.92 9.69 -12.35
N PHE A 36 -24.52 10.91 -11.98
CA PHE A 36 -23.96 11.91 -12.88
C PHE A 36 -22.54 12.32 -12.49
N THR A 37 -21.85 11.48 -11.71
CA THR A 37 -20.50 11.74 -11.20
C THR A 37 -19.59 10.55 -11.51
N ASP A 38 -18.28 10.76 -11.37
CA ASP A 38 -17.30 9.67 -11.42
C ASP A 38 -17.20 8.91 -10.08
N GLU A 39 -18.01 9.28 -9.08
CA GLU A 39 -18.06 8.58 -7.80
C GLU A 39 -18.87 7.29 -7.91
N ALA A 40 -18.55 6.33 -7.05
CA ALA A 40 -19.32 5.10 -6.89
C ALA A 40 -19.77 4.92 -5.44
N ALA A 41 -20.94 4.32 -5.26
CA ALA A 41 -21.46 3.95 -3.95
C ALA A 41 -20.86 2.60 -3.51
N LEU A 42 -20.29 2.59 -2.31
CA LEU A 42 -19.77 1.43 -1.60
C LEU A 42 -20.67 1.14 -0.39
N LYS A 43 -21.19 -0.08 -0.30
CA LYS A 43 -21.95 -0.51 0.88
C LYS A 43 -20.98 -0.94 1.99
N THR A 44 -21.06 -0.28 3.14
CA THR A 44 -20.23 -0.58 4.31
C THR A 44 -21.10 -1.02 5.50
N ILE A 45 -20.46 -1.40 6.61
CA ILE A 45 -21.16 -1.71 7.87
C ILE A 45 -21.77 -0.47 8.55
N GLU A 46 -21.29 0.73 8.21
CA GLU A 46 -21.76 2.00 8.77
C GLU A 46 -22.80 2.69 7.86
N GLY A 47 -23.05 2.14 6.67
CA GLY A 47 -23.95 2.71 5.67
C GLY A 47 -23.30 2.81 4.29
N ILE A 48 -23.96 3.53 3.39
CA ILE A 48 -23.43 3.79 2.05
C ILE A 48 -22.37 4.88 2.16
N MET A 49 -21.18 4.62 1.63
CA MET A 49 -20.12 5.61 1.44
C MET A 49 -19.91 5.85 -0.04
N HIS A 50 -19.48 7.04 -0.43
CA HIS A 50 -19.08 7.33 -1.80
C HIS A 50 -17.56 7.31 -1.93
N VAL A 51 -17.07 6.77 -3.04
CA VAL A 51 -15.65 6.71 -3.37
C VAL A 51 -15.44 7.32 -4.76
N LYS A 52 -14.52 8.29 -4.85
CA LYS A 52 -14.13 8.92 -6.12
C LYS A 52 -12.79 8.37 -6.62
N PRO A 53 -12.50 8.48 -7.92
CA PRO A 53 -11.22 8.02 -8.44
C PRO A 53 -10.06 8.74 -7.72
N GLY A 54 -9.06 7.98 -7.29
CA GLY A 54 -7.95 8.45 -6.47
C GLY A 54 -8.13 8.31 -4.96
N ASP A 55 -9.36 8.10 -4.46
CA ASP A 55 -9.58 7.72 -3.07
C ASP A 55 -9.22 6.24 -2.83
N TRP A 56 -9.20 5.80 -1.58
CA TRP A 56 -8.78 4.47 -1.18
C TRP A 56 -9.95 3.65 -0.67
N ILE A 57 -10.01 2.37 -1.05
CA ILE A 57 -10.91 1.38 -0.46
C ILE A 57 -10.07 0.53 0.49
N ALA A 58 -10.27 0.70 1.79
CA ALA A 58 -9.61 -0.09 2.82
C ALA A 58 -10.39 -1.37 3.11
N THR A 59 -9.67 -2.41 3.50
CA THR A 59 -10.20 -3.72 3.92
C THR A 59 -9.72 -4.03 5.32
N GLY A 60 -10.67 -4.29 6.21
CA GLY A 60 -10.43 -4.65 7.59
C GLY A 60 -10.20 -6.15 7.78
N ILE A 61 -10.05 -6.55 9.04
CA ILE A 61 -9.65 -7.92 9.41
C ILE A 61 -10.75 -8.96 9.15
N ASN A 62 -12.02 -8.54 9.12
CA ASN A 62 -13.15 -9.43 8.84
C ASN A 62 -13.60 -9.32 7.38
N GLY A 63 -12.85 -8.63 6.53
CA GLY A 63 -13.20 -8.38 5.13
C GLY A 63 -14.19 -7.23 4.94
N GLU A 64 -14.48 -6.44 5.98
CA GLU A 64 -15.27 -5.23 5.86
C GLU A 64 -14.53 -4.15 5.04
N HIS A 65 -15.27 -3.37 4.26
CA HIS A 65 -14.72 -2.32 3.40
C HIS A 65 -15.22 -0.94 3.80
N TRP A 66 -14.37 0.07 3.62
CA TRP A 66 -14.74 1.48 3.74
C TRP A 66 -13.89 2.37 2.83
N ALA A 67 -14.46 3.50 2.41
CA ALA A 67 -13.76 4.48 1.58
C ALA A 67 -12.96 5.46 2.45
N ILE A 68 -11.79 5.88 1.99
CA ILE A 68 -10.93 6.87 2.64
C ILE A 68 -10.42 7.83 1.59
N ARG A 69 -10.59 9.13 1.81
CA ARG A 69 -10.01 10.14 0.91
C ARG A 69 -8.49 10.06 0.85
N ASP A 70 -7.92 10.31 -0.33
CA ASP A 70 -6.46 10.26 -0.53
C ASP A 70 -5.66 11.11 0.47
N ASP A 71 -6.09 12.34 0.72
CA ASP A 71 -5.42 13.27 1.63
C ASP A 71 -5.46 12.83 3.09
N ILE A 72 -6.51 12.11 3.49
CA ILE A 72 -6.63 11.51 4.82
C ILE A 72 -5.81 10.22 4.89
N PHE A 73 -5.87 9.39 3.86
CA PHE A 73 -5.14 8.13 3.79
C PHE A 73 -3.64 8.36 3.96
N LYS A 74 -3.05 9.27 3.18
CA LYS A 74 -1.62 9.60 3.22
C LYS A 74 -1.15 10.24 4.55
N LYS A 75 -2.06 10.87 5.30
CA LYS A 75 -1.76 11.41 6.64
C LYS A 75 -1.86 10.35 7.74
N THR A 76 -2.57 9.27 7.49
CA THR A 76 -2.96 8.28 8.52
C THR A 76 -2.20 6.95 8.38
N TYR A 77 -1.79 6.60 7.16
CA TYR A 77 -1.20 5.31 6.84
C TYR A 77 0.17 5.46 6.16
N GLU A 78 1.05 4.52 6.48
CA GLU A 78 2.33 4.30 5.81
C GLU A 78 2.35 2.91 5.20
N GLU A 79 2.95 2.77 4.02
CA GLU A 79 3.13 1.47 3.40
C GLU A 79 4.17 0.66 4.18
N THR A 80 3.84 -0.59 4.51
CA THR A 80 4.75 -1.45 5.26
C THR A 80 5.61 -2.28 4.30
N ILE A 81 6.93 -2.14 4.40
CA ILE A 81 7.85 -3.03 3.68
C ILE A 81 7.80 -4.44 4.31
N PRO A 82 7.54 -5.50 3.52
CA PRO A 82 7.53 -6.86 4.02
C PRO A 82 8.84 -7.22 4.74
N LYS A 83 8.75 -7.86 5.91
CA LYS A 83 9.92 -8.26 6.72
C LYS A 83 10.94 -9.11 5.93
N GLY A 84 10.47 -9.92 4.99
CA GLY A 84 11.31 -10.73 4.11
C GLY A 84 12.22 -9.88 3.22
N ILE A 85 11.69 -8.80 2.64
CA ILE A 85 12.45 -7.85 1.83
C ILE A 85 13.49 -7.13 2.70
N ILE A 86 13.09 -6.67 3.90
CA ILE A 86 14.03 -6.05 4.84
C ILE A 86 15.17 -7.01 5.21
N TYR A 87 14.86 -8.29 5.44
CA TYR A 87 15.87 -9.30 5.74
C TYR A 87 16.84 -9.51 4.57
N TYR A 88 16.31 -9.68 3.36
CA TYR A 88 17.12 -9.86 2.16
C TYR A 88 18.02 -8.65 1.88
N TYR A 89 17.46 -7.43 1.92
CA TYR A 89 18.21 -6.19 1.77
C TYR A 89 19.35 -6.09 2.79
N ASN A 90 19.06 -6.33 4.07
CA ASN A 90 20.08 -6.28 5.11
C ASN A 90 21.16 -7.35 4.92
N ARG A 91 20.80 -8.55 4.45
CA ARG A 91 21.74 -9.61 4.12
C ARG A 91 22.64 -9.22 2.94
N GLN A 92 22.07 -8.71 1.85
CA GLN A 92 22.83 -8.29 0.67
C GLN A 92 23.77 -7.13 1.01
N LYS A 93 23.29 -6.13 1.74
CA LYS A 93 24.11 -5.01 2.22
C LYS A 93 25.28 -5.45 3.10
N LYS A 94 25.09 -6.51 3.91
CA LYS A 94 26.17 -7.09 4.73
C LYS A 94 27.17 -7.87 3.88
N LEU A 95 26.68 -8.65 2.92
CA LEU A 95 27.52 -9.44 2.02
C LEU A 95 28.36 -8.54 1.10
N SER A 96 27.77 -7.50 0.51
CA SER A 96 28.47 -6.57 -0.37
C SER A 96 29.60 -5.84 0.37
N LYS A 97 29.34 -5.36 1.60
CA LYS A 97 30.38 -4.80 2.48
C LYS A 97 31.50 -5.80 2.79
N TYR A 98 31.15 -7.07 3.01
CA TYR A 98 32.13 -8.12 3.26
C TYR A 98 33.00 -8.38 2.02
N LEU A 99 32.40 -8.59 0.84
CA LEU A 99 33.12 -8.84 -0.40
C LEU A 99 34.05 -7.69 -0.76
N PHE A 100 33.59 -6.44 -0.60
CA PHE A 100 34.43 -5.25 -0.76
C PHE A 100 35.61 -5.23 0.24
N SER A 101 35.37 -5.53 1.52
CA SER A 101 36.44 -5.58 2.53
C SER A 101 37.49 -6.67 2.27
N GLN A 102 37.11 -7.73 1.55
CA GLN A 102 38.01 -8.82 1.17
C GLN A 102 38.68 -8.56 -0.19
N GLY A 103 38.37 -7.45 -0.88
CA GLY A 103 38.87 -7.15 -2.23
C GLY A 103 38.34 -8.10 -3.31
N ILE A 104 37.23 -8.79 -3.04
CA ILE A 104 36.60 -9.73 -3.98
C ILE A 104 35.73 -8.98 -5.01
N MET A 105 35.23 -7.80 -4.63
CA MET A 105 34.35 -6.96 -5.44
C MET A 105 34.85 -5.51 -5.38
N ASP A 106 34.88 -4.83 -6.51
CA ASP A 106 35.26 -3.42 -6.57
C ASP A 106 34.05 -2.46 -6.37
N CYS A 107 34.32 -1.16 -6.32
CA CYS A 107 33.28 -0.15 -6.11
C CYS A 107 32.24 -0.10 -7.24
N ASP A 108 32.62 -0.41 -8.48
CA ASP A 108 31.76 -0.32 -9.65
C ASP A 108 30.82 -1.52 -9.73
N GLU A 109 31.32 -2.72 -9.41
CA GLU A 109 30.52 -3.93 -9.22
C GLU A 109 29.55 -3.79 -8.04
N LEU A 110 29.99 -3.18 -6.93
CA LEU A 110 29.15 -2.91 -5.77
C LEU A 110 28.04 -1.90 -6.08
N ALA A 111 28.35 -0.84 -6.86
CA ALA A 111 27.38 0.14 -7.30
C ALA A 111 26.33 -0.47 -8.23
N SER A 112 26.75 -1.34 -9.15
CA SER A 112 25.88 -2.05 -10.09
C SER A 112 24.91 -2.99 -9.36
N ALA A 113 25.42 -3.81 -8.43
CA ALA A 113 24.60 -4.72 -7.63
C ALA A 113 23.57 -3.99 -6.75
N ILE A 114 23.88 -2.77 -6.29
CA ILE A 114 22.92 -1.93 -5.56
C ILE A 114 21.86 -1.36 -6.51
N LEU A 115 22.25 -0.94 -7.72
CA LEU A 115 21.32 -0.41 -8.72
C LEU A 115 20.29 -1.46 -9.16
N ASP A 116 20.71 -2.71 -9.36
CA ASP A 116 19.83 -3.80 -9.77
C ASP A 116 18.74 -4.05 -8.71
N VAL A 117 19.13 -4.12 -7.42
CA VAL A 117 18.18 -4.26 -6.31
C VAL A 117 17.20 -3.08 -6.22
N LEU A 118 17.62 -1.87 -6.57
CA LEU A 118 16.76 -0.68 -6.54
C LEU A 118 15.83 -0.58 -7.77
N ASN A 119 16.13 -1.29 -8.86
CA ASN A 119 15.38 -1.24 -10.11
C ASN A 119 14.44 -2.44 -10.31
N GLU A 120 14.64 -3.56 -9.60
CA GLU A 120 13.72 -4.71 -9.64
C GLU A 120 12.36 -4.46 -8.95
N ASP A 121 12.25 -3.40 -8.13
CA ASP A 121 11.01 -3.03 -7.42
C ASP A 121 10.14 -1.98 -8.18
N LYS A 122 10.33 -1.81 -9.51
CA LYS A 122 9.54 -0.90 -10.36
C LYS A 122 8.68 -1.62 -11.40
#